data_AF-A0A4Y3VFK4-F1
#
_entry.id   AF-A0A4Y3VFK4-F1
#
_cell.length_a   1.000
_cell.length_b   1.000
_cell.length_c   1.000
_cell.angle_alpha   90.00
_cell.angle_beta   90.00
_cell.angle_gamma   90.00
#
_symmetry.space_group_name_H-M   'P 1'
#
loop_
_entity.id
_entity.type
_entity.pdbx_description
1 polymer ?
#
loop_
_entity_poly.entity_id
_entity_poly.type
_entity_poly.pdbx_seq_one_letter_code
_entity_poly.pdbx_strand_id
1 'polypeptide(L)' 'MRSLLRHRAYIEALTDEDPETYARRFLTDGANAHSARFGGNPAVVFELFSR' A
#
# COMPACT_ATOMS: atom_id res chain seq x y z
N MET A 1 -1.93 0.98 8.36
CA MET A 1 -0.73 1.82 8.58
C MET A 1 0.20 1.30 9.68
N ARG A 2 -0.29 0.97 10.89
CA ARG A 2 0.57 0.59 12.04
C ARG A 2 1.57 -0.55 11.77
N SER A 3 1.19 -1.56 10.99
CA SER A 3 2.08 -2.66 10.59
C SER A 3 3.25 -2.15 9.74
N LEU A 4 2.97 -1.46 8.63
CA LEU A 4 3.99 -0.92 7.72
C LEU A 4 4.93 0.07 8.44
N LEU A 5 4.40 0.90 9.33
CA LEU A 5 5.23 1.85 10.12
C LEU A 5 6.20 1.18 11.09
N ARG A 6 6.05 -0.11 11.41
CA ARG A 6 7.08 -0.83 12.17
C ARG A 6 8.37 -1.01 11.36
N HIS A 7 8.32 -0.86 10.04
CA HIS A 7 9.48 -0.89 9.15
C HIS A 7 10.04 0.53 8.89
N ARG A 8 9.94 1.45 9.85
CA ARG A 8 10.32 2.87 9.69
C ARG A 8 11.73 3.06 9.14
N ALA A 9 12.73 2.40 9.71
CA ALA A 9 14.12 2.54 9.26
C ALA A 9 14.32 2.12 7.80
N TYR A 10 13.54 1.13 7.33
CA TYR A 10 13.55 0.74 5.92
C TYR A 10 12.92 1.81 5.04
N ILE A 11 11.80 2.41 5.46
CA ILE A 11 11.15 3.50 4.72
C ILE A 11 12.07 4.72 4.63
N GLU A 12 12.70 5.12 5.73
CA GLU A 12 13.65 6.26 5.78
C GLU A 12 14.89 6.03 4.89
N ALA A 13 15.27 4.78 4.64
CA ALA A 13 16.35 4.47 3.70
C ALA A 13 15.93 4.56 2.22
N LEU A 14 14.62 4.50 1.93
CA LEU A 14 14.08 4.54 0.56
C LEU A 14 13.67 5.93 0.09
N THR A 15 13.41 6.85 1.02
CA THR A 15 12.85 8.17 0.73
C THR A 15 13.13 9.15 1.86
N ASP A 16 13.21 10.44 1.53
CA ASP A 16 13.27 11.55 2.49
C ASP A 16 11.87 12.02 2.95
N GLU A 17 10.80 11.42 2.42
CA GLU A 17 9.42 11.69 2.84
C GLU A 17 9.18 11.23 4.28
N ASP A 18 8.37 11.97 5.05
CA ASP A 18 7.94 11.51 6.38
C ASP A 18 7.35 10.08 6.29
N PRO A 19 7.82 9.12 7.11
CA PRO A 19 7.42 7.73 6.98
C PRO A 19 5.91 7.48 7.11
N GLU A 20 5.18 8.27 7.91
CA GLU A 20 3.73 8.13 8.00
C GLU A 20 3.03 8.61 6.74
N THR A 21 3.49 9.72 6.17
CA THR A 21 3.01 10.25 4.91
C THR A 21 3.24 9.25 3.78
N TYR A 22 4.46 8.72 3.65
CA TYR A 22 4.81 7.70 2.67
C TYR A 22 3.94 6.44 2.84
N ALA A 23 3.85 5.91 4.06
CA ALA A 23 3.10 4.68 4.33
C ALA A 23 1.60 4.84 4.04
N ARG A 24 1.03 6.01 4.33
CA ARG A 24 -0.38 6.32 4.02
C ARG A 24 -0.59 6.34 2.52
N ARG A 25 0.20 7.13 1.79
CA ARG A 25 0.13 7.24 0.33
C ARG A 25 0.29 5.88 -0.34
N PHE A 26 1.33 5.13 0.01
CA PHE A 26 1.59 3.80 -0.54
C PHE A 26 0.40 2.84 -0.40
N LEU A 27 -0.19 2.75 0.81
CA LEU A 27 -1.33 1.86 1.05
C LEU A 27 -2.60 2.34 0.35
N THR A 28 -2.86 3.64 0.34
CA THR A 28 -4.03 4.23 -0.32
C THR A 28 -3.95 4.05 -1.83
N ASP A 29 -2.81 4.38 -2.44
CA ASP A 29 -2.61 4.25 -3.88
C ASP A 29 -2.68 2.78 -4.31
N GLY A 30 -2.01 1.89 -3.57
CA GLY A 30 -2.04 0.45 -3.83
C GLY A 30 -3.45 -0.14 -3.73
N ALA A 31 -4.23 0.24 -2.72
CA ALA A 31 -5.62 -0.24 -2.58
C ALA A 31 -6.56 0.34 -3.64
N ASN A 32 -6.26 1.54 -4.16
CA ASN A 32 -7.10 2.19 -5.18
C ASN A 32 -6.75 1.80 -6.61
N ALA A 33 -5.57 1.22 -6.86
CA ALA A 33 -5.07 0.90 -8.20
C ALA A 33 -6.05 0.08 -9.07
N HIS A 34 -6.88 -0.76 -8.45
CA HIS A 34 -7.87 -1.59 -9.13
C HIS A 34 -9.30 -1.41 -8.63
N SER A 35 -9.59 -0.35 -7.89
CA SER A 35 -10.90 -0.13 -7.26
C SER A 35 -12.07 -0.11 -8.26
N ALA A 36 -11.85 0.38 -9.49
CA ALA A 36 -12.85 0.39 -10.55
C ALA A 36 -13.38 -1.02 -10.90
N ARG A 37 -12.54 -2.06 -10.78
CA ARG A 37 -12.94 -3.46 -10.98
C ARG A 37 -13.71 -4.05 -9.79
N PHE A 38 -13.74 -3.34 -8.66
CA PHE A 38 -14.38 -3.71 -7.40
C PHE A 38 -15.49 -2.72 -7.02
N GLY A 39 -16.17 -2.15 -8.02
CA GLY A 39 -17.31 -1.23 -7.80
C GLY A 39 -16.90 0.10 -7.16
N GLY A 40 -15.66 0.54 -7.38
CA GLY A 40 -15.10 1.75 -6.79
C GLY A 40 -14.56 1.58 -5.38
N ASN A 41 -14.61 0.37 -4.80
CA ASN A 41 -14.11 0.12 -3.45
C ASN A 41 -12.60 -0.16 -3.47
N PRO A 42 -11.84 0.39 -2.51
CA PRO A 42 -10.42 0.04 -2.33
C PRO A 42 -10.26 -1.47 -2.09
N ALA A 43 -9.34 -2.10 -2.81
CA ALA A 43 -9.13 -3.54 -2.79
C ALA A 43 -7.65 -3.91 -2.98
N VAL A 44 -7.23 -4.99 -2.31
CA VAL A 44 -5.95 -5.65 -2.57
C VAL A 44 -6.21 -6.84 -3.48
N VAL A 45 -5.62 -6.82 -4.66
CA VAL A 45 -5.83 -7.87 -5.67
C VAL A 45 -4.76 -8.95 -5.58
N PHE A 46 -5.14 -10.16 -5.96
CA PHE A 46 -4.25 -11.31 -6.02
C PHE A 46 -4.44 -12.00 -7.38
N GLU A 47 -3.35 -12.51 -7.94
CA GLU A 47 -3.39 -13.43 -9.07
C GLU A 47 -3.45 -14.87 -8.55
N LEU A 48 -4.41 -15.64 -9.06
CA LEU A 48 -4.63 -17.02 -8.64
C LEU A 48 -4.15 -17.98 -9.72
N PHE A 49 -3.31 -18.94 -9.33
CA PHE A 49 -2.85 -20.01 -10.21
C PHE A 49 -3.61 -21.30 -9.89
N SER A 50 -4.07 -22.01 -10.91
CA SER A 50 -4.71 -23.31 -10.74
C SER A 50 -3.70 -24.34 -10.22
N ARG A 51 -4.19 -25.27 -9.41
CA ARG A 51 -3.38 -26.33 -8.80
C ARG A 51 -2.89 -27.34 -9.83
#